data_AF-A0A1E3VSR1-F1
#
_entry.id   AF-A0A1E3VSR1-F1
#
_cell.length_a   1.000
_cell.length_b   1.000
_cell.length_c   1.000
_cell.angle_alpha   90.00
_cell.angle_beta   90.00
_cell.angle_gamma   90.00
#
_symmetry.space_group_name_H-M   'P 1'
#
loop_
_entity.id
_entity.type
_entity.pdbx_description
1 polymer ?
#
loop_
_entity_poly.entity_id
_entity_poly.type
_entity_poly.pdbx_seq_one_letter_code
_entity_poly.pdbx_strand_id
1 'polypeptide(L)'
;MPVTQLVHVDITVADLDRAIGFFRDGLGLDAGPVQSSQDARWNALLGLKAGTHMRTADICFDRETLRLAAFDPPGAPYPAPRASKIRGSST
;
A
#
# COMPACT_ATOMS: atom_id res chain seq x y z
N MET A 1 15.35 10.22 22.88
CA MET A 1 14.76 11.08 21.83
C MET A 1 13.26 10.79 21.77
N PRO A 2 12.39 11.80 21.86
CA PRO A 2 10.95 11.59 21.72
C PRO A 2 10.56 11.41 20.25
N VAL A 3 9.52 10.63 19.99
CA VAL A 3 8.82 10.62 18.70
C VAL A 3 8.01 11.92 18.60
N THR A 4 8.19 12.68 17.51
CA THR A 4 7.62 14.02 17.38
C THR A 4 6.40 14.09 16.45
N GLN A 5 6.24 13.13 15.54
CA GLN A 5 5.19 13.16 14.52
C GLN A 5 4.97 11.80 13.86
N LEU A 6 3.74 11.56 13.39
CA LEU A 6 3.41 10.55 12.39
C LEU A 6 3.46 11.21 11.01
N VAL A 7 4.30 10.72 10.11
CA VAL A 7 4.47 11.35 8.79
C VAL A 7 3.33 10.95 7.84
N HIS A 8 3.04 9.67 7.74
CA HIS A 8 1.89 9.09 7.04
C HIS A 8 1.84 7.57 7.31
N VAL A 9 0.75 6.94 6.89
CA VAL A 9 0.64 5.49 6.75
C VAL A 9 0.63 5.12 5.28
N ASP A 10 1.39 4.11 4.88
CA ASP A 10 1.40 3.58 3.51
C ASP A 10 0.60 2.28 3.43
N ILE A 11 -0.33 2.20 2.46
CA ILE A 11 -1.07 0.98 2.15
C ILE A 11 -0.85 0.62 0.69
N THR A 12 -0.43 -0.64 0.45
CA THR A 12 -0.33 -1.18 -0.91
C THR A 12 -1.69 -1.63 -1.41
N VAL A 13 -2.08 -1.17 -2.61
CA VAL A 13 -3.35 -1.48 -3.26
C VAL A 13 -3.10 -2.11 -4.63
N ALA A 14 -4.00 -3.00 -5.06
CA ALA A 14 -3.91 -3.65 -6.37
C ALA A 14 -4.31 -2.72 -7.52
N ASP A 15 -5.21 -1.76 -7.26
CA ASP A 15 -5.71 -0.79 -8.23
C ASP A 15 -5.77 0.58 -7.56
N LEU A 16 -4.86 1.46 -7.99
CA LEU A 16 -4.72 2.79 -7.40
C LEU A 16 -5.92 3.68 -7.73
N ASP A 17 -6.38 3.66 -8.98
CA ASP A 17 -7.43 4.56 -9.46
C ASP A 17 -8.77 4.22 -8.80
N ARG A 18 -9.06 2.92 -8.62
CA ARG A 18 -10.23 2.46 -7.86
C ARG A 18 -10.13 2.83 -6.37
N ALA A 19 -8.96 2.69 -5.76
CA ALA A 19 -8.78 3.03 -4.35
C ALA A 19 -8.95 4.55 -4.12
N ILE A 20 -8.38 5.40 -4.99
CA ILE A 20 -8.59 6.85 -4.95
C ILE A 20 -10.08 7.18 -5.04
N GLY A 21 -10.80 6.59 -6.00
CA GLY A 21 -12.25 6.79 -6.14
C GLY A 21 -13.03 6.38 -4.89
N PHE A 22 -12.65 5.28 -4.23
CA PHE A 22 -13.27 4.88 -2.97
C PHE A 22 -13.12 5.95 -1.88
N PHE A 23 -11.91 6.48 -1.65
CA PHE A 23 -11.70 7.49 -0.60
C PHE A 23 -12.30 8.86 -0.98
N ARG A 24 -12.11 9.30 -2.23
CA ARG A 24 -12.59 10.60 -2.69
C ARG A 24 -14.10 10.61 -2.85
N ASP A 25 -14.64 9.70 -3.65
CA ASP A 25 -16.06 9.72 -4.04
C ASP A 25 -16.93 8.98 -3.02
N GLY A 26 -16.39 7.93 -2.39
CA GLY A 26 -17.11 7.13 -1.40
C GLY A 26 -17.12 7.75 0.00
N LEU A 27 -16.02 8.39 0.41
CA LEU A 27 -15.87 8.96 1.76
C LEU A 27 -15.77 10.49 1.77
N GLY A 28 -15.70 11.14 0.61
CA GLY A 28 -15.63 12.61 0.51
C GLY A 28 -14.28 13.19 0.93
N LEU A 29 -13.21 12.39 0.96
CA LEU A 29 -11.87 12.83 1.34
C LEU A 29 -11.14 13.50 0.18
N ASP A 30 -10.15 14.33 0.50
CA ASP A 30 -9.30 14.92 -0.51
C ASP A 30 -8.23 13.93 -0.97
N ALA A 31 -7.97 13.91 -2.27
CA ALA A 31 -6.99 13.03 -2.90
C ALA A 31 -6.00 13.88 -3.70
N GLY A 32 -4.73 13.81 -3.30
CA GLY A 32 -3.64 14.47 -3.99
C GLY A 32 -3.36 13.88 -5.38
N PRO A 33 -2.50 14.57 -6.17
CA PRO A 33 -2.14 14.12 -7.50
C PRO A 33 -1.35 12.81 -7.46
N VAL A 34 -1.64 11.93 -8.42
CA VAL A 34 -0.88 10.68 -8.58
C VAL A 34 0.58 11.01 -8.90
N GLN A 35 1.49 10.46 -8.10
CA GLN A 35 2.92 10.49 -8.32
C GLN A 35 3.39 9.16 -8.89
N SER A 36 4.47 9.20 -9.67
CA SER A 36 5.03 8.03 -10.35
C SER A 36 6.55 8.02 -10.18
N SER A 37 7.12 6.89 -9.75
CA SER A 37 8.56 6.72 -9.54
C SER A 37 9.06 5.40 -10.12
N GLN A 38 10.21 5.45 -10.78
CA GLN A 38 10.99 4.30 -11.26
C GLN A 38 12.43 4.37 -10.71
N ASP A 39 12.62 4.94 -9.53
CA ASP A 39 13.95 5.11 -8.94
C ASP A 39 14.55 3.75 -8.55
N ALA A 40 15.62 3.36 -9.24
CA ALA A 40 16.31 2.09 -9.00
C ALA A 40 16.93 1.98 -7.59
N ARG A 41 17.36 3.08 -6.97
CA ARG A 41 17.89 3.09 -5.59
C ARG A 41 16.76 2.90 -4.59
N TRP A 42 15.63 3.54 -4.82
CA TRP A 42 14.43 3.33 -4.03
C TRP A 42 13.93 1.88 -4.13
N ASN A 43 13.89 1.33 -5.35
CA ASN A 43 13.56 -0.06 -5.58
C ASN A 43 14.52 -1.01 -4.87
N ALA A 44 15.83 -0.74 -4.91
CA ALA A 44 16.83 -1.54 -4.20
C ALA A 44 16.63 -1.50 -2.67
N LEU A 45 16.30 -0.33 -2.10
CA LEU A 45 16.00 -0.19 -0.68
C LEU A 45 14.79 -1.04 -0.27
N LEU A 46 13.77 -1.11 -1.11
CA LEU A 46 12.55 -1.89 -0.88
C LEU A 46 12.68 -3.38 -1.27
N GLY A 47 13.83 -3.81 -1.78
CA GLY A 47 14.03 -5.19 -2.27
C GLY A 47 13.26 -5.52 -3.55
N LEU A 48 12.88 -4.50 -4.33
CA LEU A 48 12.15 -4.62 -5.59
C LEU A 48 13.11 -4.74 -6.78
N LYS A 49 12.61 -5.26 -7.90
CA LYS A 49 13.36 -5.26 -9.16
C LYS A 49 13.62 -3.81 -9.60
N ALA A 50 14.80 -3.53 -10.16
CA ALA A 50 15.21 -2.16 -10.52
C ALA A 50 14.20 -1.43 -11.43
N GLY A 51 13.53 -2.15 -12.34
CA GLY A 51 12.52 -1.60 -13.24
C GLY A 51 11.09 -1.60 -12.69
N THR A 52 10.88 -1.83 -11.38
CA THR A 52 9.54 -1.78 -10.78
C THR A 52 9.04 -0.34 -10.80
N HIS A 53 7.84 -0.13 -11.33
CA HIS A 53 7.18 1.16 -11.37
C HIS A 53 6.23 1.29 -10.19
N MET A 54 6.43 2.32 -9.36
CA MET A 54 5.54 2.65 -8.25
C MET A 54 4.69 3.87 -8.61
N ARG A 55 3.37 3.75 -8.42
CA ARG A 55 2.43 4.88 -8.46
C ARG A 55 1.89 5.10 -7.05
N THR A 56 1.83 6.36 -6.60
CA THR A 56 1.28 6.70 -5.29
C THR A 56 0.30 7.85 -5.34
N ALA A 57 -0.62 7.92 -4.39
CA ALA A 57 -1.47 9.08 -4.16
C ALA A 57 -1.72 9.24 -2.65
N ASP A 58 -1.68 10.49 -2.19
CA ASP A 58 -1.89 10.82 -0.79
C ASP A 58 -3.37 11.18 -0.58
N ILE A 59 -4.04 10.50 0.34
CA ILE A 59 -5.39 10.78 0.82
C ILE A 59 -5.26 11.61 2.10
N CYS A 60 -5.84 12.81 2.09
CA CYS A 60 -5.70 13.78 3.17
C CYS A 60 -6.94 13.79 4.06
N PHE A 61 -6.72 13.76 5.38
CA PHE A 61 -7.77 13.90 6.39
C PHE A 61 -7.21 14.66 7.59
N ASP A 62 -7.83 15.80 7.93
CA ASP A 62 -7.37 16.73 8.96
C ASP A 62 -5.86 17.04 8.91
N ARG A 63 -5.07 16.45 9.81
CA ARG A 63 -3.61 16.64 9.92
C ARG A 63 -2.82 15.38 9.56
N GLU A 64 -3.50 14.35 9.08
CA GLU A 64 -2.94 13.05 8.80
C GLU A 64 -3.02 12.74 7.31
N THR A 65 -2.20 11.78 6.88
CA THR A 65 -2.08 11.40 5.48
C THR A 65 -1.99 9.90 5.38
N LEU A 66 -2.82 9.34 4.50
CA LEU A 66 -2.77 7.94 4.08
C LEU A 66 -2.26 7.91 2.65
N ARG A 67 -1.12 7.27 2.41
CA ARG A 67 -0.60 7.06 1.07
C ARG A 67 -1.05 5.72 0.53
N LEU A 68 -1.65 5.76 -0.64
CA LEU A 68 -1.93 4.58 -1.45
C LEU A 68 -0.75 4.34 -2.37
N ALA A 69 -0.29 3.10 -2.47
CA ALA A 69 0.79 2.71 -3.37
C ALA A 69 0.38 1.50 -4.22
N ALA A 70 0.61 1.58 -5.53
CA ALA A 70 0.47 0.47 -6.45
C ALA A 70 1.80 0.24 -7.19
N PHE A 71 2.09 -1.03 -7.48
CA PHE A 71 3.33 -1.44 -8.12
C PHE A 71 3.04 -2.19 -9.43
N ASP A 72 3.87 -1.94 -10.44
CA ASP A 72 3.92 -2.68 -11.70
C ASP A 72 5.35 -3.21 -11.94
N PRO A 73 5.56 -4.54 -12.04
CA PRO A 73 4.54 -5.59 -11.95
C PRO A 73 3.95 -5.71 -10.53
N PRO A 74 2.69 -6.17 -10.41
CA PRO A 74 2.08 -6.40 -9.10
C PRO A 74 2.80 -7.51 -8.34
N GLY A 75 2.68 -7.46 -7.01
CA GLY A 75 3.22 -8.48 -6.12
C GLY A 75 2.61 -9.87 -6.37
N ALA A 76 3.28 -10.90 -5.86
CA ALA A 76 2.76 -12.26 -5.92
C ALA A 76 1.42 -12.36 -5.14
N PRO A 77 0.44 -13.13 -5.63
CA PRO A 77 -0.77 -13.41 -4.87
C PRO A 77 -0.42 -13.97 -3.49
N TYR A 78 -1.21 -13.60 -2.49
CA TYR A 78 -1.06 -14.20 -1.17
C TYR A 78 -1.20 -15.73 -1.29
N PRO A 79 -0.32 -16.53 -0.66
CA PRO A 79 -0.42 -17.96 -0.71
C PRO A 79 -1.80 -18.45 -0.27
N ALA A 80 -2.32 -19.48 -0.93
CA ALA A 80 -3.57 -20.10 -0.48
C ALA A 80 -3.43 -20.49 1.00
N PRO A 81 -4.48 -20.29 1.83
CA PRO A 81 -4.45 -20.69 3.22
C PRO A 81 -4.01 -22.14 3.32
N ARG A 82 -2.99 -22.41 4.15
CA ARG A 82 -2.64 -23.80 4.47
C ARG A 82 -3.81 -24.39 5.22
N ALA A 83 -4.30 -25.55 4.78
CA ALA A 83 -5.23 -26.35 5.58
C ALA A 83 -4.51 -26.75 6.88
N SER A 84 -4.69 -25.97 7.95
CA SER A 84 -4.20 -26.32 9.27
C SER A 84 -4.92 -27.58 9.71
N LYS A 85 -4.16 -28.66 9.99
CA LYS A 85 -4.73 -29.87 10.60
C LYS A 85 -5.29 -29.50 11.96
N ILE A 86 -6.60 -29.30 12.06
CA ILE A 86 -7.30 -29.39 13.34
C ILE A 86 -7.26 -30.87 13.72
N ARG A 87 -6.24 -31.29 14.47
CA ARG A 87 -6.27 -32.60 15.14
C ARG A 87 -6.73 -32.37 16.57
N GLY A 88 -8.05 -32.30 16.74
CA GLY A 88 -8.66 -32.74 17.98
C GLY A 88 -8.52 -34.26 18.05
N SER A 89 -7.67 -34.75 18.93
CA SER A 89 -7.84 -36.09 19.48
C SER A 89 -8.03 -35.93 20.97
N SER A 90 -9.31 -35.84 21.36
CA SER A 90 -9.76 -36.17 22.69
C SER A 90 -9.35 -37.60 22.99
N THR A 91 -8.62 -37.81 24.08
CA THR A 91 -8.68 -39.01 24.90
C THR A 91 -8.40 -38.59 26.34
#